data_AF-A0A315V6X7-F1
#
_entry.id   AF-A0A315V6X7-F1
#
_cell.length_a   1.000
_cell.length_b   1.000
_cell.length_c   1.000
_cell.angle_alpha   90.00
_cell.angle_beta   90.00
_cell.angle_gamma   90.00
#
_symmetry.space_group_name_H-M   'P 1'
#
loop_
_entity.id
_entity.type
_entity.pdbx_description
1 polymer ?
#
loop_
_entity_poly.entity_id
_entity_poly.type
_entity_poly.pdbx_seq_one_letter_code
_entity_poly.pdbx_strand_id
1 'polypeptide(L)'
;VPFTMSSDEDFSLVVTDKNEDTMEGIQALIKDYQKKYSVILEEQEELKVFIKERQEMTQKFKERTKKVTESLKKDQIAFEEQIAAEKARLDALKQEDCELLEELQRIQAEIEEEDSQNAQLKERADVFSKMPEKNFVFSGKTGKADDVEEFEMKPHIRYPMEEGTALITFEEEDVAVNILEKRKHKVDLGGECHITVEAQPVHLLMPSLVEIDTDICPHRVLVSNLPKMDTEMLLNKLEIHFSKSKHGGGEVESCDFLPDSGTVVIAFVQEKIAEDLALTEHHKIDFNKNKHTVRVTPF
;
A
#
# COMPACT_ATOMS: atom_id res chain seq x y z
N VAL A 1 -47.37 42.76 -33.93
CA VAL A 1 -47.39 43.96 -34.80
C VAL A 1 -48.58 43.81 -35.73
N PRO A 2 -49.62 44.65 -35.63
CA PRO A 2 -50.84 44.45 -36.42
C PRO A 2 -50.64 44.96 -37.85
N PHE A 3 -51.11 44.20 -38.83
CA PHE A 3 -51.17 44.61 -40.23
C PHE A 3 -52.34 45.56 -40.43
N THR A 4 -52.04 46.83 -40.70
CA THR A 4 -52.99 47.81 -41.21
C THR A 4 -53.24 47.53 -42.69
N MET A 5 -54.45 47.10 -43.05
CA MET A 5 -54.92 47.12 -44.44
C MET A 5 -55.60 48.47 -44.69
N SER A 6 -55.02 49.25 -45.58
CA SER A 6 -55.55 50.52 -46.09
C SER A 6 -55.37 50.50 -47.60
N SER A 7 -56.46 50.33 -48.33
CA SER A 7 -56.93 51.33 -49.29
C SER A 7 -58.16 50.78 -50.01
N ASP A 8 -59.30 51.40 -49.73
CA ASP A 8 -60.42 51.46 -50.65
C ASP A 8 -59.94 52.14 -51.94
N GLU A 9 -59.90 51.42 -53.06
CA GLU A 9 -59.87 52.04 -54.38
C GLU A 9 -61.30 52.02 -54.93
N ASP A 10 -61.96 53.18 -54.81
CA ASP A 10 -63.20 53.52 -55.48
C ASP A 10 -63.00 53.41 -57.00
N PHE A 11 -63.57 52.38 -57.63
CA PHE A 11 -63.77 52.35 -59.08
C PHE A 11 -64.86 53.37 -59.45
N SER A 12 -64.46 54.63 -59.60
CA SER A 12 -65.31 55.66 -60.20
C SER A 12 -65.42 55.41 -61.71
N LEU A 13 -66.45 54.67 -62.10
CA LEU A 13 -66.85 54.51 -63.49
C LEU A 13 -67.63 55.77 -63.90
N VAL A 14 -66.92 56.86 -64.19
CA VAL A 14 -67.53 58.04 -64.83
C VAL A 14 -67.94 57.63 -66.24
N VAL A 15 -69.22 57.29 -66.40
CA VAL A 15 -69.88 57.17 -67.70
C VAL A 15 -70.05 58.60 -68.21
N THR A 16 -69.14 59.07 -69.06
CA THR A 16 -69.36 60.32 -69.79
C THR A 16 -70.34 60.04 -70.92
N ASP A 17 -71.56 60.59 -70.81
CA ASP A 17 -72.54 60.66 -71.89
C ASP A 17 -71.89 61.29 -73.14
N LYS A 18 -71.65 60.45 -74.17
CA LYS A 18 -71.24 60.89 -75.50
C LYS A 18 -72.28 60.39 -76.49
N ASN A 19 -73.10 61.32 -76.99
CA ASN A 19 -74.12 61.19 -78.04
C ASN A 19 -74.23 59.80 -78.69
N GLU A 20 -75.22 59.02 -78.25
CA GLU A 20 -75.49 57.65 -78.70
C GLU A 20 -76.22 57.57 -80.06
N ASP A 21 -76.63 58.71 -80.65
CA ASP A 21 -77.51 58.77 -81.83
C ASP A 21 -76.81 59.09 -83.17
N THR A 22 -75.47 59.07 -83.24
CA THR A 22 -74.71 59.29 -84.49
C THR A 22 -73.72 58.17 -84.77
N MET A 23 -73.60 57.76 -86.05
CA MET A 23 -72.76 56.63 -86.50
C MET A 23 -71.28 56.79 -86.09
N GLU A 24 -70.76 58.02 -86.11
CA GLU A 24 -69.40 58.34 -85.68
C GLU A 24 -69.21 58.22 -84.15
N GLY A 25 -70.24 58.54 -83.36
CA GLY A 25 -70.22 58.40 -81.89
C GLY A 25 -70.17 56.94 -81.45
N ILE A 26 -70.99 56.09 -82.09
CA ILE A 26 -71.00 54.64 -81.87
C ILE A 26 -69.65 54.01 -82.28
N GLN A 27 -69.06 54.43 -83.42
CA GLN A 27 -67.74 53.95 -83.84
C GLN A 27 -66.62 54.34 -82.87
N ALA A 28 -66.65 55.56 -82.31
CA ALA A 28 -65.68 55.99 -81.31
C ALA A 28 -65.82 55.19 -79.99
N LEU A 29 -67.05 54.88 -79.58
CA LEU A 29 -67.34 54.05 -78.41
C LEU A 29 -66.82 52.62 -78.60
N ILE A 30 -67.06 52.00 -79.76
CA ILE A 30 -66.55 50.67 -80.10
C ILE A 30 -65.03 50.65 -80.02
N LYS A 31 -64.35 51.68 -80.55
CA LYS A 31 -62.90 51.79 -80.51
C LYS A 31 -62.35 51.96 -79.08
N ASP A 32 -63.06 52.70 -78.23
CA ASP A 32 -62.72 52.85 -76.81
C ASP A 32 -62.89 51.53 -76.03
N TYR A 33 -64.01 50.82 -76.26
CA TYR A 33 -64.24 49.49 -75.67
C TYR A 33 -63.23 48.44 -76.16
N GLN A 34 -62.84 48.47 -77.43
CA GLN A 34 -61.78 47.61 -77.97
C GLN A 34 -60.43 47.89 -77.28
N LYS A 35 -60.10 49.17 -77.04
CA LYS A 35 -58.88 49.56 -76.33
C LYS A 35 -58.90 49.09 -74.87
N LYS A 36 -60.01 49.30 -74.16
CA LYS A 36 -60.21 48.82 -72.78
C LYS A 36 -60.11 47.30 -72.70
N TYR A 37 -60.73 46.58 -73.64
CA TYR A 37 -60.64 45.12 -73.71
C TYR A 37 -59.21 44.62 -73.94
N SER A 38 -58.44 45.30 -74.79
CA SER A 38 -57.02 44.99 -75.01
C SER A 38 -56.18 45.18 -73.74
N VAL A 39 -56.40 46.28 -73.00
CA VAL A 39 -55.68 46.54 -71.74
C VAL A 39 -56.03 45.49 -70.67
N ILE A 40 -57.31 45.15 -70.54
CA ILE A 40 -57.77 44.10 -69.59
C ILE A 40 -57.15 42.74 -69.92
N LEU A 41 -56.99 42.41 -71.21
CA LEU A 41 -56.33 41.16 -71.63
C LEU A 41 -54.85 41.13 -71.24
N GLU A 42 -54.13 42.25 -71.40
CA GLU A 42 -52.73 42.38 -70.97
C GLU A 42 -52.60 42.24 -69.46
N GLU A 43 -53.42 42.97 -68.69
CA GLU A 43 -53.46 42.87 -67.21
C GLU A 43 -53.80 41.44 -66.74
N GLN A 44 -54.68 40.74 -67.45
CA GLN A 44 -55.04 39.36 -67.11
C GLN A 44 -53.87 38.39 -67.30
N GLU A 45 -53.03 38.59 -68.33
CA GLU A 45 -51.82 37.80 -68.53
C GLU A 45 -50.74 38.12 -67.50
N GLU A 46 -50.53 39.40 -67.17
CA GLU A 46 -49.62 39.81 -66.10
C GLU A 46 -50.03 39.21 -64.74
N LEU A 47 -51.34 39.23 -64.45
CA LEU A 47 -51.86 38.67 -63.21
C LEU A 47 -51.63 37.15 -63.12
N LYS A 48 -51.75 36.41 -64.23
CA LYS A 48 -51.45 34.97 -64.27
C LYS A 48 -49.98 34.69 -63.96
N VAL A 49 -49.06 35.47 -64.54
CA VAL A 49 -47.63 35.37 -64.24
C VAL A 49 -47.38 35.63 -62.76
N PHE A 50 -47.94 36.71 -62.21
CA PHE A 50 -47.79 37.06 -60.81
C PHE A 50 -48.36 36.00 -59.86
N ILE A 51 -49.52 35.40 -60.18
CA ILE A 51 -50.10 34.30 -59.40
C ILE A 51 -49.16 33.10 -59.37
N LYS A 52 -48.59 32.72 -60.52
CA LYS A 52 -47.66 31.60 -60.63
C LYS A 52 -46.38 31.84 -59.82
N GLU A 53 -45.78 33.03 -59.93
CA GLU A 53 -44.61 33.42 -59.14
C GLU A 53 -44.90 33.38 -57.64
N ARG A 54 -46.06 33.88 -57.21
CA ARG A 54 -46.46 33.88 -55.80
C ARG A 54 -46.68 32.46 -55.27
N GLN A 55 -47.22 31.56 -56.09
CA GLN A 55 -47.33 30.13 -55.75
C GLN A 55 -45.96 29.47 -55.60
N GLU A 56 -45.04 29.70 -56.53
CA GLU A 56 -43.67 29.18 -56.45
C GLU A 56 -42.93 29.69 -55.20
N MET A 57 -43.05 30.99 -54.90
CA MET A 57 -42.48 31.58 -53.69
C MET A 57 -43.09 30.95 -52.42
N THR A 58 -44.41 30.76 -52.39
CA THR A 58 -45.09 30.11 -51.27
C THR A 58 -44.57 28.68 -51.04
N GLN A 59 -44.35 27.93 -52.12
CA GLN A 59 -43.81 26.57 -52.04
C GLN A 59 -42.36 26.56 -51.52
N LYS A 60 -41.50 27.45 -52.03
CA LYS A 60 -40.13 27.63 -51.54
C LYS A 60 -40.09 27.98 -50.04
N PHE A 61 -40.98 28.86 -49.58
CA PHE A 61 -41.08 29.17 -48.14
C PHE A 61 -41.51 27.95 -47.33
N LYS A 62 -42.52 27.19 -47.78
CA LYS A 62 -42.95 25.94 -47.10
C LYS A 62 -41.80 24.94 -46.97
N GLU A 63 -41.05 24.71 -48.05
CA GLU A 63 -39.90 23.80 -48.03
C GLU A 63 -38.79 24.29 -47.09
N ARG A 64 -38.49 25.59 -47.10
CA ARG A 64 -37.49 26.17 -46.21
C ARG A 64 -37.91 26.06 -44.75
N THR A 65 -39.17 26.34 -44.44
CA THR A 65 -39.72 26.18 -43.09
C THR A 65 -39.62 24.74 -42.62
N LYS A 66 -39.94 23.76 -43.47
CA LYS A 66 -39.83 22.33 -43.16
C LYS A 66 -38.37 21.93 -42.88
N LYS A 67 -37.43 22.33 -43.75
CA LYS A 67 -36.00 22.05 -43.58
C LYS A 67 -35.45 22.63 -42.27
N VAL A 68 -35.78 23.88 -41.97
CA VAL A 68 -35.35 24.55 -40.73
C VAL A 68 -35.95 23.90 -39.49
N THR A 69 -37.23 23.53 -39.52
CA THR A 69 -37.85 22.83 -38.37
C THR A 69 -37.29 21.43 -38.15
N GLU A 70 -36.96 20.71 -39.23
CA GLU A 70 -36.28 19.41 -39.13
C GLU A 70 -34.85 19.54 -38.60
N SER A 71 -34.07 20.53 -39.06
CA SER A 71 -32.71 20.75 -38.54
C SER A 71 -32.75 21.13 -37.06
N LEU A 72 -33.64 22.05 -36.67
CA LEU A 72 -33.78 22.48 -35.27
C LEU A 72 -34.11 21.31 -34.34
N LYS A 73 -34.99 20.38 -34.78
CA LYS A 73 -35.31 19.18 -34.00
C LYS A 73 -34.12 18.24 -33.87
N LYS A 74 -33.34 18.06 -34.94
CA LYS A 74 -32.12 17.24 -34.89
C LYS A 74 -31.09 17.84 -33.95
N ASP A 75 -30.88 19.15 -34.02
CA ASP A 75 -29.95 19.87 -33.15
C ASP A 75 -30.39 19.77 -31.67
N GLN A 76 -31.69 19.86 -31.41
CA GLN A 76 -32.23 19.72 -30.06
C GLN A 76 -32.00 18.31 -29.49
N ILE A 77 -32.27 17.26 -30.28
CA ILE A 77 -32.00 15.86 -29.87
C ILE A 77 -30.51 15.66 -29.62
N ALA A 78 -29.64 16.12 -30.54
CA ALA A 78 -28.19 15.98 -30.39
C ALA A 78 -27.67 16.68 -29.13
N PHE A 79 -28.22 17.86 -28.79
CA PHE A 79 -27.86 18.57 -27.57
C PHE A 79 -28.31 17.82 -26.31
N GLU A 80 -29.53 17.28 -26.29
CA GLU A 80 -30.04 16.46 -25.18
C GLU A 80 -29.22 15.19 -24.97
N GLU A 81 -28.85 14.50 -26.06
CA GLU A 81 -27.96 13.33 -26.03
C GLU A 81 -26.58 13.68 -25.48
N GLN A 82 -26.01 14.83 -25.89
CA GLN A 82 -24.72 15.29 -25.40
C GLN A 82 -24.75 15.61 -23.91
N ILE A 83 -25.80 16.28 -23.42
CA ILE A 83 -25.96 16.53 -21.98
C ILE A 83 -26.08 15.22 -21.21
N ALA A 84 -26.86 14.26 -21.72
CA ALA A 84 -27.04 12.97 -21.07
C ALA A 84 -25.72 12.20 -20.99
N ALA A 85 -24.91 12.21 -22.07
CA ALA A 85 -23.60 11.58 -22.11
C ALA A 85 -22.62 12.21 -21.12
N GLU A 86 -22.52 13.55 -21.09
CA GLU A 86 -21.64 14.25 -20.14
C GLU A 86 -22.09 14.05 -18.68
N LYS A 87 -23.41 14.02 -18.43
CA LYS A 87 -23.92 13.74 -17.09
C LYS A 87 -23.56 12.33 -16.62
N ALA A 88 -23.72 11.33 -17.49
CA ALA A 88 -23.32 9.96 -17.19
C ALA A 88 -21.80 9.85 -16.93
N ARG A 89 -20.98 10.58 -17.71
CA ARG A 89 -19.53 10.64 -17.48
C ARG A 89 -19.18 11.25 -16.13
N LEU A 90 -19.88 12.32 -15.74
CA LEU A 90 -19.67 13.00 -14.46
C LEU A 90 -20.07 12.11 -13.27
N ASP A 91 -21.15 11.35 -13.40
CA ASP A 91 -21.58 10.41 -12.36
C ASP A 91 -20.58 9.24 -12.23
N ALA A 92 -20.05 8.72 -13.35
CA ALA A 92 -18.99 7.70 -13.34
C ALA A 92 -17.71 8.22 -12.67
N LEU A 93 -17.26 9.44 -12.99
CA LEU A 93 -16.06 10.03 -12.39
C LEU A 93 -16.23 10.26 -10.88
N LYS A 94 -17.42 10.69 -10.43
CA LYS A 94 -17.71 10.82 -8.99
C LYS A 94 -17.66 9.49 -8.26
N GLN A 95 -18.11 8.42 -8.91
CA GLN A 95 -18.03 7.09 -8.31
C GLN A 95 -16.57 6.66 -8.16
N GLU A 96 -15.75 6.85 -9.20
CA GLU A 96 -14.31 6.57 -9.17
C GLU A 96 -13.60 7.39 -8.09
N ASP A 97 -13.91 8.69 -7.94
CA ASP A 97 -13.36 9.54 -6.88
C ASP A 97 -13.71 9.00 -5.48
N CYS A 98 -14.93 8.50 -5.27
CA CYS A 98 -15.32 7.87 -4.00
C CYS A 98 -14.52 6.60 -3.72
N GLU A 99 -14.38 5.72 -4.73
CA GLU A 99 -13.63 4.45 -4.61
C GLU A 99 -12.15 4.71 -4.29
N LEU A 100 -11.52 5.68 -4.99
CA LEU A 100 -10.13 6.08 -4.75
C LEU A 100 -9.94 6.69 -3.35
N LEU A 101 -10.91 7.46 -2.86
CA LEU A 101 -10.82 8.08 -1.53
C LEU A 101 -10.88 7.02 -0.42
N GLU A 102 -11.70 5.99 -0.57
CA GLU A 102 -11.77 4.84 0.33
C GLU A 102 -10.46 4.03 0.31
N GLU A 103 -9.86 3.85 -0.87
CA GLU A 103 -8.58 3.15 -1.02
C GLU A 103 -7.43 3.93 -0.37
N LEU A 104 -7.38 5.25 -0.55
CA LEU A 104 -6.40 6.11 0.11
C LEU A 104 -6.51 6.03 1.65
N GLN A 105 -7.72 6.05 2.20
CA GLN A 105 -7.93 5.91 3.65
C GLN A 105 -7.46 4.56 4.16
N ARG A 106 -7.73 3.48 3.41
CA ARG A 106 -7.29 2.12 3.75
C ARG A 106 -5.75 2.03 3.78
N ILE A 107 -5.09 2.52 2.75
CA ILE A 107 -3.62 2.50 2.65
C ILE A 107 -3.01 3.35 3.77
N GLN A 108 -3.59 4.52 4.09
CA GLN A 108 -3.10 5.32 5.22
C GLN A 108 -3.19 4.58 6.55
N ALA A 109 -4.30 3.87 6.82
CA ALA A 109 -4.44 3.08 8.04
C ALA A 109 -3.41 1.94 8.12
N GLU A 110 -3.13 1.28 7.00
CA GLU A 110 -2.13 0.21 6.90
C GLU A 110 -0.71 0.73 7.12
N ILE A 111 -0.38 1.92 6.58
CA ILE A 111 0.90 2.60 6.85
C ILE A 111 1.03 2.96 8.33
N GLU A 112 -0.01 3.52 8.97
CA GLU A 112 0.03 3.86 10.40
C GLU A 112 0.22 2.63 11.30
N GLU A 113 -0.39 1.49 10.93
CA GLU A 113 -0.23 0.23 11.63
C GLU A 113 1.21 -0.30 11.50
N GLU A 114 1.75 -0.35 10.28
CA GLU A 114 3.14 -0.76 10.02
C GLU A 114 4.15 0.17 10.70
N ASP A 115 3.93 1.48 10.69
CA ASP A 115 4.77 2.45 11.40
C ASP A 115 4.75 2.21 12.91
N SER A 116 3.60 1.84 13.48
CA SER A 116 3.49 1.46 14.89
C SER A 116 4.28 0.18 15.21
N GLN A 117 4.15 -0.85 14.37
CA GLN A 117 4.90 -2.09 14.52
C GLN A 117 6.41 -1.85 14.40
N ASN A 118 6.82 -1.06 13.41
CA ASN A 118 8.23 -0.73 13.18
C ASN A 118 8.81 0.10 14.34
N ALA A 119 8.04 1.02 14.93
CA ALA A 119 8.46 1.73 16.13
C ALA A 119 8.67 0.77 17.32
N GLN A 120 7.77 -0.20 17.52
CA GLN A 120 7.92 -1.24 18.56
C GLN A 120 9.16 -2.11 18.32
N LEU A 121 9.39 -2.54 17.07
CA LEU A 121 10.57 -3.33 16.70
C LEU A 121 11.87 -2.53 16.92
N LYS A 122 11.86 -1.23 16.61
CA LYS A 122 13.01 -0.36 16.84
C LYS A 122 13.30 -0.15 18.33
N GLU A 123 12.26 -0.04 19.16
CA GLU A 123 12.42 0.01 20.62
C GLU A 123 13.01 -1.31 21.15
N ARG A 124 12.51 -2.46 20.69
CA ARG A 124 13.11 -3.77 21.00
C ARG A 124 14.58 -3.84 20.57
N ALA A 125 14.91 -3.37 19.36
CA ALA A 125 16.27 -3.30 18.83
C ALA A 125 17.21 -2.45 19.70
N ASP A 126 16.76 -1.31 20.22
CA ASP A 126 17.56 -0.46 21.12
C ASP A 126 17.90 -1.19 22.44
N VAL A 127 16.99 -2.04 22.93
CA VAL A 127 17.26 -2.87 24.12
C VAL A 127 18.33 -3.93 23.86
N PHE A 128 18.37 -4.53 22.67
CA PHE A 128 19.42 -5.49 22.31
C PHE A 128 20.83 -4.87 22.31
N SER A 129 20.96 -3.57 22.00
CA SER A 129 22.25 -2.87 22.13
C SER A 129 22.78 -2.80 23.56
N LYS A 130 21.92 -3.04 24.57
CA LYS A 130 22.24 -2.97 26.01
C LYS A 130 22.57 -4.34 26.61
N MET A 131 22.60 -5.42 25.81
CA MET A 131 22.97 -6.77 26.26
C MET A 131 24.40 -6.85 26.84
N PRO A 132 24.72 -7.88 27.64
CA PRO A 132 25.95 -7.94 28.44
C PRO A 132 27.20 -7.99 27.57
N GLU A 133 28.16 -7.12 27.86
CA GLU A 133 29.46 -7.17 27.23
C GLU A 133 30.22 -8.40 27.72
N LYS A 134 30.40 -9.37 26.81
CA LYS A 134 31.51 -10.31 26.94
C LYS A 134 32.77 -9.53 26.58
N ASN A 135 33.80 -9.57 27.43
CA ASN A 135 35.07 -8.92 27.14
C ASN A 135 35.69 -9.55 25.88
N PHE A 136 35.57 -8.86 24.75
CA PHE A 136 36.27 -9.23 23.52
C PHE A 136 37.70 -8.69 23.59
N VAL A 137 38.68 -9.59 23.63
CA VAL A 137 40.08 -9.20 23.47
C VAL A 137 40.35 -9.10 21.98
N PHE A 138 40.25 -7.89 21.45
CA PHE A 138 40.54 -7.63 20.04
C PHE A 138 42.06 -7.66 19.82
N SER A 139 42.57 -8.82 19.40
CA SER A 139 43.96 -8.98 18.96
C SER A 139 44.09 -8.52 17.50
N GLY A 140 43.91 -7.22 17.28
CA GLY A 140 43.51 -6.67 15.99
C GLY A 140 44.47 -6.85 14.81
N LYS A 141 43.88 -7.00 13.63
CA LYS A 141 44.22 -6.23 12.43
C LYS A 141 42.99 -5.39 12.05
N THR A 142 43.17 -4.11 11.75
CA THR A 142 42.08 -3.20 11.39
C THR A 142 41.72 -3.35 9.90
N GLY A 143 40.59 -4.01 9.60
CA GLY A 143 40.00 -4.12 8.25
C GLY A 143 39.12 -2.92 7.88
N LYS A 144 38.68 -2.84 6.61
CA LYS A 144 37.78 -1.77 6.12
C LYS A 144 36.33 -2.07 6.51
N ALA A 145 35.47 -1.05 6.48
CA ALA A 145 34.07 -1.10 6.93
C ALA A 145 33.13 -2.10 6.21
N ASP A 146 33.59 -2.78 5.16
CA ASP A 146 32.84 -3.85 4.47
C ASP A 146 33.17 -5.26 4.99
N ASP A 147 34.14 -5.40 5.91
CA ASP A 147 34.40 -6.67 6.59
C ASP A 147 33.36 -6.89 7.69
N VAL A 148 32.24 -7.51 7.32
CA VAL A 148 31.31 -8.10 8.28
C VAL A 148 32.09 -9.21 8.98
N GLU A 149 32.52 -8.99 10.23
CA GLU A 149 33.11 -10.04 11.04
C GLU A 149 32.07 -11.12 11.29
N GLU A 150 32.20 -12.23 10.56
CA GLU A 150 31.34 -13.40 10.70
C GLU A 150 31.55 -13.99 12.09
N PHE A 151 30.48 -14.05 12.89
CA PHE A 151 30.52 -14.66 14.21
C PHE A 151 30.77 -16.17 14.06
N GLU A 152 32.00 -16.62 14.23
CA GLU A 152 32.37 -18.04 14.11
C GLU A 152 31.91 -18.82 15.36
N MET A 153 30.68 -19.32 15.32
CA MET A 153 30.17 -20.26 16.32
C MET A 153 30.68 -21.67 16.00
N LYS A 154 31.60 -22.20 16.81
CA LYS A 154 32.09 -23.58 16.67
C LYS A 154 31.10 -24.56 17.32
N PRO A 155 30.35 -25.36 16.55
CA PRO A 155 29.38 -26.28 17.11
C PRO A 155 30.12 -27.42 17.84
N HIS A 156 29.71 -27.71 19.08
CA HIS A 156 30.20 -28.87 19.84
C HIS A 156 29.11 -29.95 19.87
N ILE A 157 29.05 -30.74 18.80
CA ILE A 157 28.03 -31.79 18.66
C ILE A 157 28.50 -33.03 19.40
N ARG A 158 27.68 -33.48 20.35
CA ARG A 158 27.91 -34.73 21.07
C ARG A 158 27.02 -35.81 20.48
N TYR A 159 27.65 -36.82 19.91
CA TYR A 159 26.94 -38.00 19.41
C TYR A 159 26.77 -39.00 20.56
N PRO A 160 25.53 -39.38 20.93
CA PRO A 160 25.32 -40.39 21.96
C PRO A 160 25.75 -41.76 21.43
N MET A 161 26.83 -42.30 22.01
CA MET A 161 27.31 -43.65 21.69
C MET A 161 26.88 -44.62 22.79
N GLU A 162 26.40 -45.79 22.38
CA GLU A 162 26.14 -46.90 23.29
C GLU A 162 27.46 -47.56 23.73
N GLU A 163 27.50 -48.15 24.93
CA GLU A 163 28.70 -48.80 25.44
C GLU A 163 29.21 -49.88 24.45
N GLY A 164 30.51 -49.82 24.13
CA GLY A 164 31.15 -50.74 23.18
C GLY A 164 31.17 -50.27 21.72
N THR A 165 30.69 -49.06 21.43
CA THR A 165 30.82 -48.42 20.10
C THR A 165 31.85 -47.29 20.10
N ALA A 166 32.47 -47.03 18.95
CA ALA A 166 33.46 -45.96 18.78
C ALA A 166 33.24 -45.24 17.45
N LEU A 167 33.31 -43.90 17.47
CA LEU A 167 33.25 -43.07 16.28
C LEU A 167 34.67 -42.87 15.73
N ILE A 168 34.86 -43.18 14.46
CA ILE A 168 36.14 -43.02 13.78
C ILE A 168 35.92 -42.07 12.62
N THR A 169 36.69 -40.98 12.58
CA THR A 169 36.72 -40.03 11.46
C THR A 169 37.98 -40.26 10.64
N PHE A 170 37.82 -40.32 9.33
CA PHE A 170 38.93 -40.42 8.39
C PHE A 170 39.12 -39.07 7.70
N GLU A 171 40.38 -38.71 7.42
CA GLU A 171 40.71 -37.50 6.67
C GLU A 171 40.30 -37.62 5.20
N GLU A 172 40.47 -38.81 4.62
CA GLU A 172 40.09 -39.14 3.24
C GLU A 172 38.75 -39.89 3.19
N GLU A 173 37.81 -39.37 2.39
CA GLU A 173 36.48 -39.98 2.21
C GLU A 173 36.57 -41.40 1.63
N ASP A 174 37.48 -41.63 0.68
CA ASP A 174 37.67 -42.94 0.02
C ASP A 174 38.02 -44.06 1.01
N VAL A 175 38.78 -43.73 2.06
CA VAL A 175 39.14 -44.68 3.11
C VAL A 175 37.90 -45.08 3.93
N ALA A 176 37.05 -44.11 4.28
CA ALA A 176 35.81 -44.37 5.01
C ALA A 176 34.86 -45.25 4.19
N VAL A 177 34.69 -44.95 2.90
CA VAL A 177 33.83 -45.73 1.99
C VAL A 177 34.30 -47.19 1.90
N ASN A 178 35.59 -47.43 1.69
CA ASN A 178 36.15 -48.80 1.60
C ASN A 178 35.96 -49.61 2.91
N ILE A 179 36.03 -48.94 4.06
CA ILE A 179 35.78 -49.57 5.37
C ILE A 179 34.29 -49.90 5.53
N LEU A 180 33.40 -49.03 5.07
CA LEU A 180 31.95 -49.26 5.08
C LEU A 180 31.53 -50.39 4.13
N GLU A 181 32.16 -50.51 2.96
CA GLU A 181 31.90 -51.59 1.99
C GLU A 181 32.20 -52.98 2.58
N LYS A 182 33.31 -53.09 3.32
CA LYS A 182 33.75 -54.37 3.91
C LYS A 182 32.92 -54.78 5.13
N ARG A 183 32.23 -53.83 5.79
CA ARG A 183 31.36 -53.96 6.97
C ARG A 183 31.96 -54.60 8.22
N LYS A 184 32.72 -55.70 8.14
CA LYS A 184 33.30 -56.41 9.28
C LYS A 184 34.82 -56.40 9.19
N HIS A 185 35.45 -55.97 10.27
CA HIS A 185 36.90 -55.84 10.36
C HIS A 185 37.40 -56.62 11.57
N LYS A 186 38.41 -57.46 11.35
CA LYS A 186 39.09 -58.17 12.42
C LYS A 186 40.30 -57.36 12.85
N VAL A 187 40.29 -56.85 14.07
CA VAL A 187 41.36 -56.05 14.65
C VAL A 187 42.16 -56.93 15.60
N ASP A 188 43.47 -56.97 15.39
CA ASP A 188 44.41 -57.66 16.28
C ASP A 188 44.81 -56.70 17.42
N LEU A 189 44.60 -57.13 18.66
CA LEU A 189 44.93 -56.36 19.86
C LEU A 189 46.28 -56.78 20.47
N GLY A 190 47.00 -57.69 19.81
CA GLY A 190 48.26 -58.26 20.26
C GLY A 190 48.06 -59.54 21.09
N GLY A 191 48.97 -60.50 20.91
CA GLY A 191 48.89 -61.83 21.52
C GLY A 191 47.94 -62.77 20.75
N GLU A 192 47.11 -63.56 21.45
CA GLU A 192 46.08 -64.42 20.85
C GLU A 192 44.68 -63.74 20.78
N CYS A 193 44.58 -62.47 21.17
CA CYS A 193 43.30 -61.76 21.30
C CYS A 193 42.94 -60.99 20.03
N HIS A 194 41.78 -61.30 19.44
CA HIS A 194 41.24 -60.61 18.27
C HIS A 194 39.81 -60.16 18.54
N ILE A 195 39.48 -58.96 18.08
CA ILE A 195 38.12 -58.43 18.14
C ILE A 195 37.57 -58.27 16.72
N THR A 196 36.30 -58.59 16.52
CA THR A 196 35.61 -58.32 15.26
C THR A 196 34.70 -57.14 15.48
N VAL A 197 34.90 -56.08 14.70
CA VAL A 197 34.10 -54.85 14.76
C VAL A 197 33.28 -54.70 13.50
N GLU A 198 32.10 -54.10 13.63
CA GLU A 198 31.23 -53.77 12.50
C GLU A 198 31.31 -52.27 12.22
N ALA A 199 31.56 -51.91 10.95
CA ALA A 199 31.55 -50.54 10.47
C ALA A 199 30.16 -50.18 9.94
N GLN A 200 29.59 -49.12 10.48
CA GLN A 200 28.29 -48.58 10.07
C GLN A 200 28.40 -47.09 9.77
N PRO A 201 27.71 -46.58 8.73
CA PRO A 201 27.76 -45.17 8.39
C PRO A 201 26.98 -44.35 9.42
N VAL A 202 27.61 -43.31 9.96
CA VAL A 202 26.99 -42.39 10.92
C VAL A 202 26.53 -41.14 10.17
N HIS A 203 25.24 -40.86 10.22
CA HIS A 203 24.68 -39.61 9.69
C HIS A 203 24.58 -38.60 10.83
N LEU A 204 25.46 -37.59 10.82
CA LEU A 204 25.39 -36.47 11.74
C LEU A 204 24.47 -35.39 11.15
N LEU A 205 23.37 -35.09 11.83
CA LEU A 205 22.53 -33.95 11.47
C LEU A 205 23.23 -32.67 11.90
N MET A 206 23.80 -31.94 10.93
CA MET A 206 24.41 -30.64 11.16
C MET A 206 23.34 -29.54 10.99
N PRO A 207 23.15 -28.64 11.97
CA PRO A 207 22.30 -27.48 11.75
C PRO A 207 22.95 -26.57 10.70
N SER A 208 22.20 -26.21 9.67
CA SER A 208 22.66 -25.30 8.60
C SER A 208 22.45 -23.83 8.94
N LEU A 209 21.49 -23.53 9.83
CA LEU A 209 21.17 -22.20 10.31
C LEU A 209 20.72 -22.31 11.76
N VAL A 210 21.22 -21.41 12.61
CA VAL A 210 20.76 -21.25 14.00
C VAL A 210 20.22 -19.84 14.12
N GLU A 211 18.91 -19.72 14.24
CA GLU A 211 18.24 -18.47 14.58
C GLU A 211 18.04 -18.42 16.09
N ILE A 212 18.43 -17.30 16.69
CA ILE A 212 18.24 -17.06 18.13
C ILE A 212 17.14 -16.00 18.23
N ASP A 213 15.93 -16.46 18.51
CA ASP A 213 14.83 -15.57 18.90
C ASP A 213 14.92 -15.33 20.41
N THR A 214 14.93 -14.08 20.83
CA THR A 214 15.06 -13.71 22.24
C THR A 214 13.97 -12.71 22.59
N ASP A 215 13.10 -13.08 23.51
CA ASP A 215 12.12 -12.17 24.10
C ASP A 215 12.60 -11.69 25.47
N ILE A 216 12.40 -10.41 25.73
CA ILE A 216 12.72 -9.80 27.03
C ILE A 216 11.57 -10.10 27.99
N CYS A 217 11.90 -10.62 29.16
CA CYS A 217 10.91 -10.84 30.21
C CYS A 217 10.76 -9.55 31.04
N PRO A 218 9.57 -8.92 31.10
CA PRO A 218 9.36 -7.69 31.87
C PRO A 218 9.49 -7.89 33.38
N HIS A 219 9.61 -9.13 33.86
CA HIS A 219 9.80 -9.43 35.28
C HIS A 219 11.28 -9.66 35.64
N ARG A 220 12.18 -9.79 34.65
CA ARG A 220 13.54 -10.30 34.90
C ARG A 220 14.59 -9.30 34.45
N VAL A 221 15.64 -9.19 35.24
CA VAL A 221 16.83 -8.42 34.90
C VAL A 221 18.07 -9.29 35.04
N LEU A 222 19.06 -9.00 34.19
CA LEU A 222 20.38 -9.56 34.30
C LEU A 222 21.33 -8.57 34.96
N VAL A 223 21.97 -9.01 36.02
CA VAL A 223 23.00 -8.26 36.73
C VAL A 223 24.38 -8.80 36.32
N SER A 224 25.20 -7.91 35.79
CA SER A 224 26.57 -8.17 35.33
C SER A 224 27.58 -7.24 36.02
N ASN A 225 28.87 -7.43 35.72
CA ASN A 225 29.99 -6.78 36.42
C ASN A 225 29.98 -7.04 37.94
N LEU A 226 29.82 -8.31 38.34
CA LEU A 226 29.73 -8.71 39.75
C LEU A 226 31.13 -8.85 40.39
N PRO A 227 31.29 -8.54 41.69
CA PRO A 227 32.54 -8.75 42.39
C PRO A 227 32.85 -10.25 42.57
N LYS A 228 34.14 -10.61 42.55
CA LYS A 228 34.58 -11.99 42.85
C LYS A 228 34.44 -12.25 44.36
N MET A 229 33.35 -12.89 44.75
CA MET A 229 33.05 -13.28 46.12
C MET A 229 32.23 -14.58 46.15
N ASP A 230 31.90 -15.05 47.36
CA ASP A 230 31.06 -16.23 47.56
C ASP A 230 29.65 -16.03 46.96
N THR A 231 29.16 -17.05 46.26
CA THR A 231 27.91 -16.98 45.49
C THR A 231 26.69 -16.78 46.38
N GLU A 232 26.61 -17.46 47.53
CA GLU A 232 25.47 -17.31 48.44
C GLU A 232 25.43 -15.90 49.03
N MET A 233 26.59 -15.36 49.44
CA MET A 233 26.69 -14.00 49.92
C MET A 233 26.36 -12.96 48.84
N LEU A 234 26.74 -13.21 47.59
CA LEU A 234 26.48 -12.33 46.46
C LEU A 234 24.97 -12.23 46.19
N LEU A 235 24.30 -13.38 46.06
CA LEU A 235 22.86 -13.46 45.82
C LEU A 235 22.07 -12.78 46.93
N ASN A 236 22.41 -13.07 48.19
CA ASN A 236 21.74 -12.45 49.34
C ASN A 236 21.89 -10.92 49.35
N LYS A 237 23.06 -10.39 48.99
CA LYS A 237 23.29 -8.93 48.92
C LYS A 237 22.52 -8.28 47.78
N LEU A 238 22.46 -8.93 46.62
CA LEU A 238 21.70 -8.44 45.47
C LEU A 238 20.20 -8.43 45.78
N GLU A 239 19.67 -9.52 46.33
CA GLU A 239 18.27 -9.65 46.74
C GLU A 239 17.88 -8.58 47.77
N ILE A 240 18.68 -8.36 48.82
CA ILE A 240 18.43 -7.31 49.82
C ILE A 240 18.56 -5.89 49.23
N HIS A 241 19.41 -5.70 48.22
CA HIS A 241 19.57 -4.39 47.59
C HIS A 241 18.37 -4.06 46.71
N PHE A 242 17.98 -4.99 45.84
CA PHE A 242 16.91 -4.84 44.86
C PHE A 242 15.52 -5.11 45.43
N SER A 243 15.38 -5.65 46.64
CA SER A 243 14.10 -5.67 47.38
C SER A 243 13.65 -4.30 47.88
N LYS A 244 14.53 -3.29 47.88
CA LYS A 244 14.24 -1.97 48.44
C LYS A 244 13.81 -0.99 47.35
N SER A 245 12.60 -0.46 47.46
CA SER A 245 12.06 0.55 46.54
C SER A 245 12.89 1.82 46.43
N LYS A 246 13.67 2.16 47.46
CA LYS A 246 14.59 3.33 47.42
C LYS A 246 15.71 3.22 46.36
N HIS A 247 15.99 2.01 45.87
CA HIS A 247 16.97 1.75 44.82
C HIS A 247 16.31 1.45 43.47
N GLY A 248 15.01 1.78 43.31
CA GLY A 248 14.25 1.44 42.11
C GLY A 248 13.84 -0.02 42.00
N GLY A 249 14.09 -0.83 43.04
CA GLY A 249 13.70 -2.24 43.09
C GLY A 249 12.32 -2.48 43.73
N GLY A 250 12.00 -3.74 44.02
CA GLY A 250 10.80 -4.13 44.76
C GLY A 250 10.79 -5.64 45.03
N GLU A 251 9.62 -6.21 45.31
CA GLU A 251 9.54 -7.60 45.78
C GLU A 251 10.18 -8.58 44.78
N VAL A 252 11.24 -9.26 45.25
CA VAL A 252 12.02 -10.22 44.47
C VAL A 252 11.36 -11.58 44.60
N GLU A 253 11.06 -12.20 43.46
CA GLU A 253 10.52 -13.56 43.37
C GLU A 253 11.65 -14.60 43.40
N SER A 254 12.71 -14.38 42.61
CA SER A 254 13.89 -15.26 42.58
C SER A 254 15.18 -14.50 42.28
N CYS A 255 16.31 -15.08 42.69
CA CYS A 255 17.65 -14.55 42.47
C CYS A 255 18.61 -15.71 42.19
N ASP A 256 18.95 -15.91 40.91
CA ASP A 256 19.62 -17.10 40.42
C ASP A 256 20.98 -16.76 39.78
N PHE A 257 22.04 -17.47 40.17
CA PHE A 257 23.37 -17.29 39.59
C PHE A 257 23.55 -18.16 38.35
N LEU A 258 23.99 -17.55 37.25
CA LEU A 258 24.34 -18.24 36.01
C LEU A 258 25.85 -18.55 36.00
N PRO A 259 26.27 -19.82 36.22
CA PRO A 259 27.68 -20.18 36.34
C PRO A 259 28.45 -20.01 35.04
N ASP A 260 27.79 -20.16 33.89
CA ASP A 260 28.42 -20.13 32.57
C ASP A 260 28.89 -18.72 32.18
N SER A 261 28.14 -17.69 32.60
CA SER A 261 28.41 -16.28 32.31
C SER A 261 28.94 -15.50 33.51
N GLY A 262 28.82 -16.05 34.73
CA GLY A 262 29.17 -15.34 35.96
C GLY A 262 28.25 -14.15 36.26
N THR A 263 27.02 -14.20 35.77
CA THR A 263 25.98 -13.16 35.93
C THR A 263 24.86 -13.66 36.85
N VAL A 264 24.01 -12.76 37.33
CA VAL A 264 22.86 -13.09 38.19
C VAL A 264 21.58 -12.65 37.51
N VAL A 265 20.57 -13.51 37.48
CA VAL A 265 19.21 -13.16 37.06
C VAL A 265 18.37 -12.89 38.29
N ILE A 266 17.67 -11.77 38.31
CA ILE A 266 16.72 -11.42 39.38
C ILE A 266 15.34 -11.34 38.74
N ALA A 267 14.38 -12.09 39.30
CA ALA A 267 12.97 -12.02 38.95
C ALA A 267 12.22 -11.20 40.00
N PHE A 268 11.34 -10.31 39.56
CA PHE A 268 10.49 -9.48 40.41
C PHE A 268 9.03 -9.89 40.25
N VAL A 269 8.24 -9.69 41.30
CA VAL A 269 6.79 -9.94 41.27
C VAL A 269 6.05 -8.91 40.41
N GLN A 270 6.62 -7.72 40.20
CA GLN A 270 5.99 -6.63 39.44
C GLN A 270 6.80 -6.31 38.17
N GLU A 271 6.11 -6.21 37.04
CA GLU A 271 6.68 -5.95 35.70
C GLU A 271 7.43 -4.62 35.59
N LYS A 272 6.91 -3.54 36.18
CA LYS A 272 7.49 -2.20 35.99
C LYS A 272 8.89 -2.04 36.59
N ILE A 273 9.24 -2.88 37.56
CA ILE A 273 10.51 -2.77 38.28
C ILE A 273 11.70 -3.11 37.38
N ALA A 274 11.57 -4.14 36.53
CA ALA A 274 12.66 -4.58 35.68
C ALA A 274 13.04 -3.51 34.64
N GLU A 275 12.03 -2.88 34.04
CA GLU A 275 12.18 -1.78 33.07
C GLU A 275 12.88 -0.57 33.70
N ASP A 276 12.40 -0.11 34.86
CA ASP A 276 12.97 1.04 35.59
C ASP A 276 14.43 0.79 36.02
N LEU A 277 14.74 -0.43 36.46
CA LEU A 277 16.09 -0.82 36.82
C LEU A 277 17.03 -0.88 35.62
N ALA A 278 16.55 -1.37 34.48
CA ALA A 278 17.29 -1.44 33.23
C ALA A 278 17.57 -0.04 32.64
N LEU A 279 16.64 0.91 32.78
CA LEU A 279 16.84 2.31 32.36
C LEU A 279 17.98 3.00 33.12
N THR A 280 18.14 2.67 34.42
CA THR A 280 19.20 3.24 35.25
C THR A 280 20.57 2.64 34.91
N GLU A 281 20.59 1.42 34.39
CA GLU A 281 21.74 0.62 33.93
C GLU A 281 22.82 0.33 34.99
N HIS A 282 23.28 1.32 35.76
CA HIS A 282 24.40 1.22 36.70
C HIS A 282 23.96 1.44 38.16
N HIS A 283 24.07 0.39 38.97
CA HIS A 283 23.63 0.40 40.37
C HIS A 283 24.81 0.23 41.33
N LYS A 284 24.95 1.14 42.29
CA LYS A 284 26.01 1.07 43.32
C LYS A 284 25.54 0.29 44.52
N ILE A 285 26.15 -0.87 44.75
CA ILE A 285 25.79 -1.80 45.83
C ILE A 285 26.92 -1.88 46.85
N ASP A 286 26.56 -1.84 48.14
CA ASP A 286 27.49 -1.98 49.26
C ASP A 286 27.76 -3.46 49.57
N PHE A 287 28.88 -3.99 49.08
CA PHE A 287 29.35 -5.34 49.39
C PHE A 287 30.29 -5.30 50.61
N ASN A 288 29.71 -5.10 51.79
CA ASN A 288 30.35 -5.04 53.11
C ASN A 288 31.48 -4.00 53.27
N LYS A 289 32.64 -4.22 52.63
CA LYS A 289 33.85 -3.41 52.79
C LYS A 289 34.07 -2.41 51.65
N ASN A 290 33.48 -2.63 50.47
CA ASN A 290 33.62 -1.78 49.29
C ASN A 290 32.27 -1.54 48.60
N LYS A 291 32.11 -0.36 48.00
CA LYS A 291 31.01 -0.07 47.07
C LYS A 291 31.40 -0.59 45.69
N HIS A 292 30.53 -1.37 45.07
CA HIS A 292 30.75 -1.89 43.73
C HIS A 292 29.61 -1.47 42.80
N THR A 293 29.94 -1.04 41.59
CA THR A 293 28.93 -0.69 40.59
C THR A 293 28.63 -1.91 39.75
N VAL A 294 27.42 -2.46 39.89
CA VAL A 294 26.92 -3.54 39.05
C VAL A 294 26.13 -2.94 37.87
N ARG A 295 26.09 -3.64 36.75
CA ARG A 295 25.30 -3.25 35.58
C ARG A 295 24.05 -4.11 35.50
N VAL A 296 22.88 -3.50 35.30
CA VAL A 296 21.57 -4.15 35.21
C VAL A 296 21.03 -3.94 33.80
N THR A 297 20.71 -5.04 33.13
CA THR A 297 20.19 -5.04 31.77
C THR A 297 18.92 -5.89 31.70
N PRO A 298 18.03 -5.67 30.72
CA PRO A 298 16.88 -6.57 30.52
C PRO A 298 17.33 -8.01 30.23
N PHE A 299 16.52 -9.00 30.62
CA PHE A 299 16.81 -10.44 30.45
C PHE A 299 15.66 -11.20 29.79
#